data_AF-A2EPV5-F1
#
_entry.id   AF-A2EPV5-F1
#
_cell.length_a   1.000
_cell.length_b   1.000
_cell.length_c   1.000
_cell.angle_alpha   90.00
_cell.angle_beta   90.00
_cell.angle_gamma   90.00
#
_symmetry.space_group_name_H-M   'P 1'
#
loop_
_entity.id
_entity.type
_entity.pdbx_description
1 polymer ?
#
loop_
_entity_poly.entity_id
_entity_poly.type
_entity_poly.pdbx_seq_one_letter_code
_entity_poly.pdbx_strand_id
1 'polypeptide(L)'
;MSLSNPTVCNAPQVGIFNNAFESCKSLKSIAITNFTGIAEDAFSYCTSLESVDLTGIPIVPDKVFRFCTNLKTVKFNDFVSSIGKETFHSCGFQEIVIPNSVLYIGQFAFYNNTKLTKATLGENLCNFDKE
;
A
#
# COMPACT_ATOMS: atom_id res chain seq x y z
N MET A 1 7.55 -19.06 33.14
CA MET A 1 7.73 -19.59 31.77
C MET A 1 7.88 -18.37 30.88
N SER A 2 9.10 -18.07 30.44
CA SER A 2 9.45 -16.81 29.79
C SER A 2 8.87 -16.72 28.38
N LEU A 3 8.35 -15.54 28.03
CA LEU A 3 8.01 -15.14 26.67
C LEU A 3 9.30 -15.12 25.83
N SER A 4 9.54 -16.18 25.05
CA SER A 4 10.50 -16.09 23.94
C SER A 4 9.77 -15.44 22.76
N ASN A 5 9.91 -14.12 22.66
CA ASN A 5 9.67 -13.38 21.43
C ASN A 5 10.60 -14.00 20.37
N PRO A 6 10.10 -14.67 19.31
CA PRO A 6 10.96 -15.28 18.33
C PRO A 6 11.63 -14.16 17.53
N THR A 7 12.90 -13.96 17.83
CA THR A 7 13.97 -13.49 16.97
C THR A 7 13.52 -13.09 15.56
N VAL A 8 13.36 -11.78 15.31
CA VAL A 8 13.41 -11.22 13.96
C VAL A 8 14.88 -11.29 13.53
N CYS A 9 15.32 -12.49 13.15
CA CYS A 9 16.64 -12.69 12.55
C CYS A 9 16.61 -12.15 11.12
N ASN A 10 17.54 -11.23 10.85
CA ASN A 10 17.99 -10.75 9.53
C ASN A 10 18.11 -11.88 8.48
N ALA A 11 17.00 -12.29 7.87
CA ALA A 11 17.06 -12.80 6.51
C ALA A 11 17.45 -11.62 5.60
N PRO A 12 18.22 -11.82 4.51
CA PRO A 12 18.33 -10.80 3.49
C PRO A 12 16.92 -10.67 2.90
N GLN A 13 16.15 -9.71 3.39
CA GLN A 13 14.86 -9.42 2.81
C GLN A 13 15.17 -8.90 1.41
N VAL A 14 14.92 -9.71 0.38
CA VAL A 14 14.75 -9.18 -0.97
C VAL A 14 13.69 -8.10 -0.81
N GLY A 15 14.07 -6.87 -1.06
CA GLY A 15 13.34 -5.70 -0.62
C GLY A 15 13.40 -4.62 -1.68
N ILE A 16 12.30 -3.90 -1.82
CA ILE A 16 12.22 -2.72 -2.66
C ILE A 16 12.49 -1.53 -1.75
N PHE A 17 13.70 -1.01 -1.82
CA PHE A 17 14.18 0.05 -0.94
C PHE A 17 13.54 1.40 -1.27
N ASN A 18 13.79 2.37 -0.39
CA ASN A 18 13.26 3.72 -0.52
C ASN A 18 13.56 4.26 -1.91
N ASN A 19 12.53 4.83 -2.55
CA ASN A 19 12.64 5.48 -3.85
C ASN A 19 13.14 4.58 -5.01
N ALA A 20 13.20 3.25 -4.83
CA ALA A 20 13.83 2.34 -5.81
C ALA A 20 13.26 2.45 -7.24
N PHE A 21 11.97 2.76 -7.36
CA PHE A 21 11.28 3.03 -8.62
C PHE A 21 10.58 4.38 -8.61
N GLU A 22 10.99 5.32 -7.75
CA GLU A 22 10.39 6.65 -7.74
C GLU A 22 10.48 7.28 -9.13
N SER A 23 9.38 7.90 -9.56
CA SER A 23 9.29 8.58 -10.84
C SER A 23 9.59 7.71 -12.06
N CYS A 24 9.48 6.37 -11.96
CA CYS A 24 9.56 5.47 -13.11
C CYS A 24 8.36 5.64 -14.05
N LYS A 25 8.41 6.66 -14.92
CA LYS A 25 7.32 7.09 -15.82
C LYS A 25 6.97 6.07 -16.91
N SER A 26 7.76 5.02 -17.09
CA SER A 26 7.50 3.95 -18.08
C SER A 26 6.94 2.67 -17.45
N LEU A 27 6.95 2.56 -16.11
CA LEU A 27 6.49 1.38 -15.40
C LEU A 27 4.96 1.30 -15.46
N LYS A 28 4.41 0.23 -16.03
CA LYS A 28 2.96 0.06 -16.29
C LYS A 28 2.24 -0.84 -15.29
N SER A 29 2.91 -1.85 -14.77
CA SER A 29 2.32 -2.79 -13.82
C SER A 29 3.40 -3.37 -12.92
N ILE A 30 3.01 -3.73 -11.70
CA ILE A 30 3.86 -4.37 -10.71
C ILE A 30 3.06 -5.48 -10.02
N ALA A 31 3.70 -6.63 -9.80
CA ALA A 31 3.16 -7.71 -8.97
C ALA A 31 4.12 -8.02 -7.82
N ILE A 32 3.63 -7.88 -6.59
CA ILE A 32 4.40 -8.13 -5.35
C ILE A 32 3.66 -9.21 -4.57
N THR A 33 3.93 -10.46 -4.95
CA THR A 33 3.15 -11.64 -4.56
C THR A 33 3.85 -12.52 -3.52
N ASN A 34 5.13 -12.24 -3.21
CA ASN A 34 5.89 -12.90 -2.15
C ASN A 34 6.40 -11.85 -1.16
N PHE A 35 6.57 -12.25 0.11
CA PHE A 35 7.04 -11.38 1.19
C PHE A 35 8.41 -10.76 0.87
N THR A 36 8.33 -9.58 0.25
CA THR A 36 9.42 -8.70 -0.14
C THR A 36 9.12 -7.42 0.60
N GLY A 37 10.02 -6.97 1.49
CA GLY A 37 9.80 -5.70 2.18
C GLY A 37 9.71 -4.58 1.15
N ILE A 38 8.68 -3.75 1.19
CA ILE A 38 8.64 -2.51 0.41
C ILE A 38 8.90 -1.38 1.39
N ALA A 39 9.68 -0.41 0.96
CA ALA A 39 10.00 0.75 1.76
C ALA A 39 9.23 1.99 1.27
N GLU A 40 9.35 3.09 2.00
CA GLU A 40 8.62 4.34 1.73
C GLU A 40 8.94 4.88 0.33
N ASP A 41 7.94 5.50 -0.32
CA ASP A 41 8.08 6.16 -1.63
C ASP A 41 8.57 5.26 -2.79
N ALA A 42 8.66 3.94 -2.60
CA ALA A 42 9.29 3.02 -3.56
C ALA A 42 8.75 3.13 -4.99
N PHE A 43 7.46 3.44 -5.18
CA PHE A 43 6.83 3.63 -6.49
C PHE A 43 6.13 4.99 -6.61
N SER A 44 6.51 5.96 -5.77
CA SER A 44 5.99 7.32 -5.80
C SER A 44 6.19 7.93 -7.18
N TYR A 45 5.25 8.73 -7.66
CA TYR A 45 5.26 9.39 -8.97
C TYR A 45 5.37 8.43 -10.18
N CYS A 46 5.07 7.14 -10.08
CA CYS A 46 4.98 6.24 -11.24
C CYS A 46 3.70 6.52 -12.05
N THR A 47 3.68 7.61 -12.81
CA THR A 47 2.45 8.11 -13.46
C THR A 47 1.93 7.22 -14.59
N SER A 48 2.69 6.24 -15.08
CA SER A 48 2.19 5.25 -16.04
C SER A 48 1.74 3.94 -15.41
N LEU A 49 1.89 3.79 -14.09
CA LEU A 49 1.51 2.58 -13.37
C LEU A 49 -0.02 2.47 -13.39
N GLU A 50 -0.55 1.40 -13.98
CA GLU A 50 -1.97 1.17 -14.17
C GLU A 50 -2.54 0.15 -13.18
N SER A 51 -1.72 -0.81 -12.73
CA SER A 51 -2.14 -1.88 -11.84
C SER A 51 -1.06 -2.30 -10.84
N VAL A 52 -1.49 -2.63 -9.62
CA VAL A 52 -0.63 -3.21 -8.58
C VAL A 52 -1.29 -4.43 -7.94
N ASP A 53 -0.52 -5.52 -7.83
CA ASP A 53 -0.88 -6.67 -7.01
C ASP A 53 -0.07 -6.64 -5.70
N LEU A 54 -0.76 -6.43 -4.57
CA LEU A 54 -0.19 -6.34 -3.22
C LEU A 54 -0.46 -7.59 -2.38
N THR A 55 -0.82 -8.71 -3.01
CA THR A 55 -1.23 -9.93 -2.28
C THR A 55 -0.12 -10.58 -1.45
N GLY A 56 1.14 -10.20 -1.65
CA GLY A 56 2.28 -10.68 -0.85
C GLY A 56 2.64 -9.79 0.34
N ILE A 57 1.88 -8.74 0.64
CA ILE A 57 2.30 -7.67 1.56
C ILE A 57 1.36 -7.59 2.78
N PRO A 58 1.88 -7.69 4.03
CA PRO A 58 1.07 -7.57 5.24
C PRO A 58 0.85 -6.12 5.70
N ILE A 59 1.77 -5.22 5.34
CA ILE A 59 1.80 -3.81 5.75
C ILE A 59 2.19 -2.99 4.51
N VAL A 60 1.30 -2.11 4.05
CA VAL A 60 1.60 -1.22 2.92
C VAL A 60 2.24 0.07 3.46
N PRO A 61 3.49 0.39 3.10
CA PRO A 61 4.20 1.54 3.65
C PRO A 61 3.62 2.90 3.23
N ASP A 62 4.13 3.93 3.89
CA ASP A 62 3.84 5.32 3.59
C ASP A 62 4.23 5.69 2.15
N LYS A 63 3.40 6.51 1.51
CA LYS A 63 3.60 7.15 0.20
C LYS A 63 3.96 6.23 -0.96
N VAL A 64 3.84 4.91 -0.80
CA VAL A 64 4.46 3.96 -1.71
C VAL A 64 3.94 4.07 -3.16
N PHE A 65 2.70 4.51 -3.37
CA PHE A 65 2.08 4.78 -4.67
C PHE A 65 1.60 6.24 -4.81
N ARG A 66 2.16 7.17 -4.05
CA ARG A 66 1.79 8.58 -4.08
C ARG A 66 1.97 9.16 -5.50
N PHE A 67 1.00 9.91 -5.99
CA PHE A 67 0.96 10.47 -7.35
C PHE A 67 1.04 9.45 -8.50
N CYS A 68 0.62 8.19 -8.30
CA CYS A 68 0.41 7.24 -9.39
C CYS A 68 -0.92 7.53 -10.12
N THR A 69 -0.95 8.63 -10.88
CA THR A 69 -2.17 9.23 -11.45
C THR A 69 -2.95 8.36 -12.46
N ASN A 70 -2.31 7.31 -13.00
CA ASN A 70 -2.96 6.34 -13.89
C ASN A 70 -3.27 5.00 -13.22
N LEU A 71 -3.03 4.85 -11.91
CA LEU A 71 -3.28 3.62 -11.18
C LEU A 71 -4.78 3.36 -11.12
N LYS A 72 -5.26 2.35 -11.85
CA LYS A 72 -6.68 2.00 -11.98
C LYS A 72 -7.09 0.88 -11.03
N THR A 73 -6.19 -0.07 -10.78
CA THR A 73 -6.50 -1.28 -10.02
C THR A 73 -5.46 -1.57 -8.96
N VAL A 74 -5.95 -1.85 -7.75
CA VAL A 74 -5.16 -2.26 -6.59
C VAL A 74 -5.78 -3.55 -6.06
N LYS A 75 -4.99 -4.61 -5.97
CA LYS A 75 -5.42 -5.88 -5.41
C LYS A 75 -4.74 -6.13 -4.08
N PHE A 76 -5.55 -6.32 -3.04
CA PHE A 76 -5.09 -6.69 -1.70
C PHE A 76 -5.26 -8.20 -1.46
N ASN A 77 -4.57 -8.72 -0.43
CA ASN A 77 -4.83 -10.04 0.15
C ASN A 77 -5.80 -9.92 1.34
N ASP A 78 -6.16 -11.06 1.93
CA ASP A 78 -7.00 -11.15 3.12
C ASP A 78 -6.23 -10.99 4.45
N PHE A 79 -4.95 -10.60 4.39
CA PHE A 79 -4.10 -10.47 5.59
C PHE A 79 -3.34 -9.14 5.67
N VAL A 80 -3.62 -8.19 4.77
CA VAL A 80 -3.10 -6.82 4.86
C VAL A 80 -3.74 -6.17 6.07
N SER A 81 -2.91 -5.72 6.99
CA SER A 81 -3.33 -5.20 8.30
C SER A 81 -3.34 -3.68 8.35
N SER A 82 -2.54 -3.01 7.52
CA SER A 82 -2.42 -1.55 7.52
C SER A 82 -2.06 -0.98 6.15
N ILE A 83 -2.59 0.22 5.90
CA ILE A 83 -2.24 1.09 4.77
C ILE A 83 -1.61 2.37 5.34
N GLY A 84 -0.40 2.70 4.90
CA GLY A 84 0.37 3.84 5.40
C GLY A 84 -0.18 5.23 5.07
N LYS A 85 0.50 6.25 5.57
CA LYS A 85 0.22 7.66 5.30
C LYS A 85 0.43 7.98 3.82
N GLU A 86 -0.49 8.72 3.22
CA GLU A 86 -0.41 9.18 1.82
C GLU A 86 -0.19 8.08 0.76
N THR A 87 -0.36 6.78 1.10
CA THR A 87 -0.01 5.64 0.23
C THR A 87 -0.64 5.73 -1.16
N PHE A 88 -1.89 6.17 -1.26
CA PHE A 88 -2.64 6.37 -2.50
C PHE A 88 -3.08 7.84 -2.69
N HIS A 89 -2.26 8.79 -2.22
CA HIS A 89 -2.53 10.22 -2.44
C HIS A 89 -2.42 10.53 -3.95
N SER A 90 -3.48 11.09 -4.54
CA SER A 90 -3.55 11.52 -5.95
C SER A 90 -3.40 10.37 -6.95
N CYS A 91 -4.06 9.24 -6.71
CA CYS A 91 -4.12 8.08 -7.61
C CYS A 91 -5.33 8.13 -8.57
N GLY A 92 -5.30 7.25 -9.58
CA GLY A 92 -6.22 7.28 -10.72
C GLY A 92 -7.44 6.36 -10.66
N PHE A 93 -7.65 5.63 -9.56
CA PHE A 93 -8.67 4.59 -9.49
C PHE A 93 -10.06 5.19 -9.28
N GLN A 94 -11.07 4.51 -9.82
CA GLN A 94 -12.48 4.89 -9.69
C GLN A 94 -13.17 4.17 -8.54
N GLU A 95 -12.77 2.92 -8.29
CA GLU A 95 -13.28 2.10 -7.21
C GLU A 95 -12.10 1.49 -6.44
N ILE A 96 -12.27 1.35 -5.12
CA ILE A 96 -11.34 0.59 -4.29
C ILE A 96 -12.08 -0.25 -3.26
N VAL A 97 -11.59 -1.47 -3.03
CA VAL A 97 -12.08 -2.38 -2.00
C VAL A 97 -10.99 -2.55 -0.95
N ILE A 98 -11.25 -2.07 0.26
CA ILE A 98 -10.40 -2.27 1.43
C ILE A 98 -10.88 -3.53 2.14
N PRO A 99 -10.06 -4.59 2.27
CA PRO A 99 -10.51 -5.85 2.84
C PRO A 99 -10.73 -5.73 4.36
N ASN A 100 -11.54 -6.65 4.90
CA ASN A 100 -11.84 -6.75 6.34
C ASN A 100 -10.59 -6.95 7.21
N SER A 101 -9.46 -7.34 6.64
CA SER A 101 -8.20 -7.50 7.38
C SER A 101 -7.54 -6.17 7.74
N VAL A 102 -7.87 -5.08 7.04
CA VAL A 102 -7.27 -3.76 7.29
C VAL A 102 -7.83 -3.20 8.58
N LEU A 103 -6.93 -2.95 9.54
CA LEU A 103 -7.25 -2.36 10.83
C LEU A 103 -6.94 -0.86 10.85
N TYR A 104 -5.95 -0.42 10.06
CA TYR A 104 -5.43 0.96 10.08
C TYR A 104 -5.28 1.54 8.67
N ILE A 105 -5.75 2.78 8.48
CA ILE A 105 -5.52 3.60 7.29
C ILE A 105 -4.84 4.89 7.74
N GLY A 106 -3.65 5.16 7.22
CA GLY A 106 -2.86 6.32 7.56
C GLY A 106 -3.48 7.64 7.11
N GLN A 107 -3.04 8.73 7.74
CA GLN A 107 -3.47 10.08 7.40
C GLN A 107 -3.32 10.33 5.89
N PHE A 108 -4.31 10.94 5.26
CA PHE A 108 -4.28 11.28 3.84
C PHE A 108 -4.02 10.11 2.87
N ALA A 109 -4.14 8.84 3.31
CA ALA A 109 -3.88 7.67 2.45
C ALA A 109 -4.64 7.73 1.13
N PHE A 110 -5.85 8.29 1.14
CA PHE A 110 -6.71 8.46 -0.04
C PHE A 110 -6.97 9.93 -0.41
N TYR A 111 -6.09 10.86 -0.02
CA TYR A 111 -6.27 12.29 -0.29
C TYR A 111 -6.16 12.62 -1.80
N ASN A 112 -6.97 13.58 -2.26
CA ASN A 112 -6.98 14.10 -3.63
C ASN A 112 -7.17 13.02 -4.73
N ASN A 113 -7.90 11.93 -4.43
CA ASN A 113 -8.31 10.96 -5.44
C ASN A 113 -9.54 11.46 -6.21
N THR A 114 -9.34 12.38 -7.15
CA THR A 114 -10.41 13.08 -7.88
C THR A 114 -11.28 12.18 -8.78
N LYS A 115 -10.81 10.95 -9.08
CA LYS A 115 -11.54 9.96 -9.87
C LYS A 115 -12.32 8.94 -9.03
N LEU A 116 -12.07 8.86 -7.71
CA LEU A 116 -12.68 7.87 -6.83
C LEU A 116 -14.17 8.19 -6.65
N THR A 117 -15.04 7.30 -7.14
CA THR A 117 -16.49 7.40 -7.03
C THR A 117 -17.08 6.42 -6.02
N LYS A 118 -16.34 5.36 -5.68
CA LYS A 118 -16.79 4.32 -4.76
C LYS A 118 -15.65 3.73 -3.94
N ALA A 119 -15.84 3.66 -2.63
CA ALA A 119 -14.96 2.93 -1.73
C ALA A 119 -15.77 1.94 -0.90
N THR A 120 -15.36 0.67 -0.93
CA THR A 120 -15.87 -0.35 0.00
C THR A 120 -14.86 -0.50 1.13
N LEU A 121 -15.34 -0.32 2.36
CA LEU A 121 -14.54 -0.38 3.56
C LEU A 121 -14.75 -1.71 4.29
N GLY A 122 -13.67 -2.29 4.78
CA GLY A 122 -13.71 -3.50 5.59
C GLY A 122 -14.34 -3.25 6.96
N GLU A 123 -15.01 -4.26 7.50
CA GLU A 123 -15.78 -4.15 8.75
C GLU A 123 -14.93 -3.95 10.02
N ASN A 124 -13.65 -4.33 9.98
CA ASN A 124 -12.76 -4.26 11.15
C ASN A 124 -11.87 -3.00 11.21
N LEU A 125 -12.16 -1.99 10.38
CA LEU A 125 -11.41 -0.74 10.43
C LEU A 125 -11.55 -0.10 11.81
N CYS A 126 -10.43 0.02 12.50
CA CYS A 126 -10.40 0.62 13.83
C CYS A 126 -10.41 2.14 13.66
N ASN A 127 -11.50 2.78 14.12
CA ASN A 127 -11.66 4.22 14.01
C ASN A 127 -10.76 4.94 15.03
N PHE A 128 -9.60 5.43 14.60
CA PHE A 128 -8.75 6.33 15.40
C PHE A 128 -9.05 7.80 15.06
N ASP A 129 -10.32 8.19 15.15
CA ASP A 129 -10.68 9.61 15.28
C ASP A 129 -10.43 10.04 16.73
N LYS A 130 -9.16 10.07 17.17
CA LYS A 130 -8.71 10.79 18.37
C LYS A 130 -7.25 11.21 18.22
N GLU A 131 -7.04 12.36 17.59
CA GLU A 131 -6.49 13.59 18.20
C GLU A 131 -6.24 14.66 17.14
#